data_AF-A0A3S9T0Z7-F1
#
_entry.id   AF-A0A3S9T0Z7-F1
#
_cell.length_a   1.000
_cell.length_b   1.000
_cell.length_c   1.000
_cell.angle_alpha   90.00
_cell.angle_beta   90.00
_cell.angle_gamma   90.00
#
_symmetry.space_group_name_H-M   'P 1'
#
loop_
_entity.id
_entity.type
_entity.pdbx_description
1 polymer ?
#
loop_
_entity_poly.entity_id
_entity_poly.type
_entity_poly.pdbx_seq_one_letter_code
_entity_poly.pdbx_strand_id
1 'polypeptide(L)' 'MSREYLVFTFPSTYHALRAEKALKENGYHNCGEVIRVKPEIKLEIQKILEEVGIKIEAIHLIKSQKKHILIDNFFGF' A
#
# COMPACT_ATOMS: atom_id res chain seq x y z
N MET A 1 -16.08 -6.79 -8.89
CA MET A 1 -14.70 -6.26 -8.95
C MET A 1 -14.05 -6.49 -7.60
N SER A 2 -13.11 -7.44 -7.52
CA SER A 2 -12.28 -7.62 -6.33
C SER A 2 -11.36 -6.41 -6.18
N ARG A 3 -11.36 -5.74 -5.03
CA ARG A 3 -10.44 -4.63 -4.76
C ARG A 3 -9.08 -5.25 -4.40
N GLU A 4 -8.19 -5.33 -5.38
CA GLU A 4 -6.79 -5.74 -5.19
C GLU A 4 -5.90 -4.50 -5.11
N TYR A 5 -4.97 -4.48 -4.16
CA TYR A 5 -3.97 -3.41 -4.04
C TYR A 5 -2.64 -3.97 -3.56
N LEU A 6 -1.55 -3.31 -3.93
CA LEU A 6 -0.21 -3.59 -3.45
C LEU A 6 0.09 -2.72 -2.23
N VAL A 7 0.80 -3.30 -1.28
CA VAL A 7 1.34 -2.64 -0.10
C VAL A 7 2.85 -2.74 -0.14
N PHE A 8 3.53 -1.60 -0.16
CA PHE A 8 4.98 -1.51 -0.09
C PHE A 8 5.38 -1.27 1.37
N THR A 9 6.27 -2.11 1.89
CA THR A 9 6.85 -1.96 3.22
C THR A 9 8.29 -1.47 3.12
N PHE A 10 8.73 -0.80 4.18
CA PHE A 10 10.03 -0.14 4.24
C PHE A 10 10.72 -0.50 5.56
N PRO A 11 12.06 -0.57 5.57
CA PRO A 11 12.83 -1.01 6.73
C PRO A 11 12.76 -0.02 7.91
N SER A 12 12.30 1.22 7.69
CA SER A 12 12.05 2.18 8.75
C SER A 12 11.09 3.30 8.31
N THR A 13 10.53 4.02 9.29
CA THR A 13 9.68 5.20 9.06
C THR A 13 10.39 6.27 8.22
N TYR A 14 11.72 6.43 8.37
CA TYR A 14 12.51 7.35 7.54
C TYR A 14 12.40 7.03 6.04
N HIS A 15 12.48 5.75 5.68
CA HIS A 15 12.34 5.30 4.29
C HIS A 15 10.91 5.49 3.79
N ALA A 16 9.92 5.20 4.63
CA ALA A 16 8.50 5.40 4.30
C ALA A 16 8.19 6.88 4.00
N LEU A 17 8.65 7.81 4.84
CA LEU A 17 8.44 9.25 4.64
C LEU A 17 9.17 9.78 3.40
N ARG A 18 10.39 9.28 3.13
CA ARG A 18 11.09 9.64 1.89
C ARG A 18 10.37 9.10 0.66
N ALA A 19 9.83 7.90 0.74
CA ALA A 19 9.07 7.28 -0.34
C ALA A 19 7.78 8.08 -0.60
N GLU A 20 7.06 8.47 0.45
CA GLU A 20 5.89 9.35 0.36
C GLU A 20 6.22 10.66 -0.34
N LYS A 21 7.32 11.32 0.05
CA LYS A 21 7.76 12.58 -0.57
C LYS A 21 8.07 12.40 -2.05
N ALA A 22 8.85 11.38 -2.41
CA ALA A 22 9.21 11.09 -3.80
C ALA A 22 7.97 10.80 -4.66
N LEU A 23 7.01 10.05 -4.14
CA LEU A 23 5.76 9.77 -4.81
C LEU A 23 4.92 11.04 -5.00
N LYS A 24 4.83 11.88 -3.97
CA LYS A 24 4.10 13.16 -4.05
C LYS A 24 4.69 14.10 -5.11
N GLU A 25 6.01 14.15 -5.23
CA GLU A 25 6.71 14.92 -6.28
C GLU A 25 6.43 14.39 -7.70
N ASN A 26 6.04 13.12 -7.82
CA ASN A 26 5.65 12.48 -9.08
C ASN A 26 4.11 12.40 -9.27
N GLY A 27 3.33 13.16 -8.50
CA GLY A 27 1.86 13.23 -8.64
C GLY A 27 1.08 12.10 -7.96
N TYR A 28 1.75 11.25 -7.18
CA TYR A 28 1.13 10.17 -6.42
C TYR A 28 0.84 10.60 -4.98
N HIS A 29 -0.44 10.65 -4.62
CA HIS A 29 -0.87 10.95 -3.27
C HIS A 29 -1.06 9.66 -2.47
N ASN A 30 -0.04 9.30 -1.68
CA ASN A 30 -0.16 8.29 -0.61
C ASN A 30 -0.03 9.02 0.74
N CYS A 31 -0.81 8.61 1.74
CA CYS A 31 -0.74 9.21 3.07
C CYS A 31 -0.43 8.11 4.10
N GLY A 32 0.59 8.35 4.94
CA GLY A 32 0.93 7.48 6.07
C GLY A 32 2.13 6.56 5.83
N GLU A 33 2.41 5.69 6.80
CA GLU A 33 3.63 4.86 6.84
C GLU A 33 3.70 3.75 5.77
N VAL A 34 2.64 3.59 4.97
CA VAL A 34 2.48 2.48 4.04
C VAL A 34 2.03 3.00 2.67
N ILE A 35 2.76 2.64 1.63
CA ILE A 35 2.39 2.99 0.25
C ILE A 35 1.43 1.95 -0.31
N ARG A 36 0.20 2.37 -0.59
CA ARG A 36 -0.86 1.55 -1.19
C ARG A 36 -1.10 1.96 -2.63
N VAL A 37 -0.95 1.03 -3.56
CA VAL A 37 -1.06 1.32 -5.00
C VAL A 37 -1.80 0.23 -5.75
N LYS A 38 -2.33 0.54 -6.93
CA LYS A 38 -2.89 -0.48 -7.82
C LYS A 38 -1.77 -1.37 -8.37
N PRO A 39 -2.02 -2.66 -8.65
CA PRO A 39 -1.03 -3.53 -9.26
C PRO A 39 -0.50 -3.04 -10.62
N GLU A 40 -1.34 -2.34 -11.39
CA GLU A 40 -1.03 -1.81 -12.73
C GLU A 40 0.15 -0.82 -12.71
N ILE A 41 0.29 -0.04 -11.65
CA ILE A 41 1.33 1.00 -11.52
C ILE A 41 2.57 0.51 -10.74
N LYS A 42 2.67 -0.81 -10.46
CA LYS A 42 3.76 -1.38 -9.66
C LYS A 42 5.15 -0.98 -10.18
N LEU A 43 5.39 -1.20 -11.46
CA LEU A 43 6.71 -0.98 -12.08
C LEU A 43 7.10 0.49 -12.05
N GLU A 44 6.13 1.38 -12.25
CA GLU A 44 6.35 2.82 -12.20
C GLU A 44 6.75 3.28 -10.80
N ILE A 45 6.00 2.83 -9.78
CA ILE A 45 6.31 3.12 -8.37
C ILE A 45 7.68 2.56 -7.98
N GLN A 46 8.02 1.34 -8.40
CA GLN A 46 9.34 0.76 -8.13
C GLN A 46 10.46 1.60 -8.75
N LYS A 47 10.29 2.03 -10.00
CA LYS A 47 11.28 2.85 -10.70
C LYS A 47 11.51 4.20 -9.99
N ILE A 48 10.44 4.89 -9.59
CA ILE A 48 10.55 6.16 -8.85
C ILE A 48 11.33 5.96 -7.54
N LEU A 49 11.04 4.89 -6.80
CA LEU A 49 11.71 4.62 -5.53
C LEU A 49 13.18 4.23 -5.73
N GLU A 50 13.49 3.49 -6.79
CA GLU A 50 14.87 3.10 -7.15
C GLU A 50 15.70 4.31 -7.58
N GLU A 51 15.16 5.21 -8.41
CA GLU A 51 15.82 6.44 -8.85
C GLU A 51 16.22 7.36 -7.68
N VAL A 52 15.43 7.35 -6.60
CA VAL A 52 15.68 8.14 -5.38
C VAL A 52 16.53 7.37 -4.35
N GLY A 53 16.92 6.14 -4.66
CA GLY A 53 17.75 5.28 -3.82
C GLY A 53 17.04 4.77 -2.57
N ILE A 54 15.72 4.57 -2.63
CA ILE A 54 14.91 4.10 -1.50
C ILE A 54 14.81 2.58 -1.53
N LYS A 55 15.29 1.94 -0.47
CA LYS A 55 15.19 0.48 -0.31
C LYS A 55 13.76 0.08 0.08
N ILE A 56 13.16 -0.77 -0.75
CA ILE A 56 11.90 -1.46 -0.45
C ILE A 56 12.22 -2.74 0.32
N GLU A 57 11.48 -3.02 1.38
CA GLU A 57 11.64 -4.26 2.16
C GLU A 57 10.83 -5.40 1.55
N ALA A 58 9.53 -5.19 1.34
CA ALA A 58 8.66 -6.15 0.67
C ALA A 58 7.50 -5.47 -0.06
N ILE A 59 6.87 -6.21 -0.97
CA ILE A 59 5.67 -5.80 -1.69
C ILE A 59 4.62 -6.91 -1.52
N HIS A 60 3.49 -6.59 -0.89
CA HIS A 60 2.41 -7.54 -0.63
C HIS A 60 1.22 -7.26 -1.54
N LEU A 61 0.70 -8.30 -2.20
CA LEU A 61 -0.57 -8.22 -2.93
C LEU A 61 -1.73 -8.53 -1.98
N ILE A 62 -2.52 -7.51 -1.66
CA ILE A 62 -3.71 -7.64 -0.84
C ILE A 62 -4.92 -7.81 -1.75
N LYS A 63 -5.59 -8.96 -1.62
CA LYS A 63 -6.84 -9.26 -2.30
C LYS A 63 -7.98 -9.15 -1.29
N SER A 64 -8.93 -8.24 -1.51
CA SER A 64 -10.13 -8.20 -0.69
C SER A 64 -10.94 -9.48 -0.88
N GLN A 65 -10.89 -10.36 0.13
CA GLN A 65 -11.85 -11.44 0.25
C GLN A 65 -13.12 -10.84 0.87
N LYS A 66 -14.24 -10.88 0.17
CA LYS A 66 -15.54 -10.58 0.78
C LYS A 66 -15.80 -11.62 1.86
N LYS A 67 -15.43 -11.35 3.12
CA LYS A 67 -16.08 -12.02 4.25
C LYS A 67 -17.44 -11.34 4.41
N HIS A 68 -18.51 -12.07 4.09
CA HIS A 68 -19.81 -11.78 4.69
C HIS A 68 -19.62 -11.93 6.19
N ILE A 69 -19.56 -10.81 6.91
CA ILE A 69 -19.76 -10.84 8.35
C ILE A 69 -21.28 -10.92 8.52
N LEU A 70 -21.81 -12.13 8.61
CA LEU A 70 -23.10 -12.36 9.26
C LEU A 70 -22.86 -12.01 10.73
N ILE A 71 -23.12 -10.76 11.09
CA ILE A 71 -23.35 -10.41 12.49
C ILE A 71 -24.81 -10.83 12.73
N ASP A 72 -25.04 -12.13 12.92
CA ASP A 72 -26.31 -12.57 13.44
C ASP A 72 -26.39 -12.08 14.89
N ASN A 73 -27.41 -11.24 15.12
CA ASN A 73 -27.76 -10.68 16.41
C ASN A 73 -27.72 -11.74 17.51
N PHE A 74 -26.74 -11.66 18.40
CA PHE A 74 -26.78 -12.31 19.72
C PHE A 74 -26.99 -11.24 20.80
N PHE A 75 -28.11 -10.53 20.71
CA PHE A 75 -28.77 -9.95 21.88
C PHE A 75 -30.01 -10.79 22.14
N GLY A 76 -29.93 -11.63 23.16
CA GLY A 76 -31.04 -12.46 23.61
C GLY A 76 -30.56 -13.51 24.58
N PHE A 77 -30.23 -13.10 25.81
CA PHE A 77 -30.61 -13.75 27.06
C PHE A 77 -30.38 -12.77 28.21
#